data_AF-A0A7Y6XJN7-F1
#
_entry.id   AF-A0A7Y6XJN7-F1
#
_cell.length_a   1.000
_cell.length_b   1.000
_cell.length_c   1.000
_cell.angle_alpha   90.00
_cell.angle_beta   90.00
_cell.angle_gamma   90.00
#
_symmetry.space_group_name_H-M   'P 1'
#
loop_
_entity.id
_entity.type
_entity.pdbx_description
1 polymer ?
#
loop_
_entity_poly.entity_id
_entity_poly.type
_entity_poly.pdbx_seq_one_letter_code
_entity_poly.pdbx_strand_id
1 'polypeptide(L)'
;MDDPGPGGTGTRRRGPGRVAWALVCALIACTPRGVGTPEPTVPPPPRLTVQQVTQLLPPHVKEREGWARDVLAALEAEDVPPSPSTVCSVLAVIEQESGFQSDPAVPNLSRMVRTRLEEHADTLGPLGHKALASVLAGKAAGQKRTFDDRLRTVRTERDLDRLFRDMLAYYEAEYPTTFATMNLASALFSSRRLEDLNPVTTAGSMQVSVRYAVEKEGEDADPVKVRESLYTRAGGVRFGTARLLGFEAAYPQPLFRFADYNAGVYASRNAALQAQVSQLTRVSLVLDGDLQLYDKNGDPRSEDSKSLAALLAFRRDHAPELSERQVRRDVKKEKEEAFESTETFRAVKRVYANQTGESPAYAQLPQVTLQSPKLKGERTTAWFARSVDARFQKCQGRYRALTKPPATPRNTARPK
;
A
#
# COMPACT_ATOMS: atom_id res chain seq x y z
N MET A 1 1.29 58.93 -11.94
CA MET A 1 1.38 60.32 -12.42
C MET A 1 0.11 60.59 -13.19
N ASP A 2 -0.79 61.25 -12.47
CA ASP A 2 -1.68 62.31 -12.93
C ASP A 2 -2.73 61.99 -14.02
N ASP A 3 -3.93 61.70 -13.49
CA ASP A 3 -5.22 62.16 -14.02
C ASP A 3 -5.18 63.69 -14.27
N PRO A 4 -5.98 64.25 -15.20
CA PRO A 4 -7.24 64.82 -14.74
C PRO A 4 -8.41 64.81 -15.76
N GLY A 5 -9.64 64.90 -15.23
CA GLY A 5 -10.84 65.40 -15.95
C GLY A 5 -10.74 66.90 -16.30
N PRO A 6 -11.81 67.75 -16.27
CA PRO A 6 -13.22 67.52 -15.92
C PRO A 6 -14.23 68.32 -16.81
N GLY A 7 -15.51 68.35 -16.41
CA GLY A 7 -16.48 69.41 -16.75
C GLY A 7 -17.77 68.87 -17.37
N GLY A 8 -18.98 69.16 -16.89
CA GLY A 8 -19.46 70.17 -15.96
C GLY A 8 -20.61 70.97 -16.60
N THR A 9 -21.60 71.34 -15.78
CA THR A 9 -22.78 72.21 -16.05
C THR A 9 -24.03 71.51 -16.66
N GLY A 10 -25.26 71.72 -16.21
CA GLY A 10 -25.79 72.60 -15.17
C GLY A 10 -27.33 72.49 -15.08
N THR A 11 -27.82 72.21 -13.87
CA THR A 11 -29.03 72.75 -13.20
C THR A 11 -30.30 73.13 -13.97
N ARG A 12 -31.47 72.64 -13.49
CA ARG A 12 -32.54 73.51 -12.94
C ARG A 12 -33.55 72.78 -12.05
N ARG A 13 -33.93 73.50 -10.99
CA ARG A 13 -34.78 73.17 -9.83
C ARG A 13 -36.26 73.01 -10.16
N ARG A 14 -37.00 72.23 -9.35
CA ARG A 14 -38.11 72.65 -8.44
C ARG A 14 -38.87 71.40 -7.93
N GLY A 15 -38.96 71.21 -6.61
CA GLY A 15 -39.95 70.31 -5.98
C GLY A 15 -41.27 71.05 -5.70
N PRO A 16 -42.12 70.57 -4.76
CA PRO A 16 -42.37 69.20 -4.33
C PRO A 16 -43.86 68.82 -4.58
N GLY A 17 -44.15 67.55 -4.84
CA GLY A 17 -45.53 67.08 -5.01
C GLY A 17 -45.66 65.65 -4.50
N ARG A 18 -46.21 65.49 -3.30
CA ARG A 18 -46.60 64.19 -2.76
C ARG A 18 -47.78 63.68 -3.58
N VAL A 19 -47.59 62.58 -4.30
CA VAL A 19 -48.68 61.79 -4.88
C VAL A 19 -48.46 60.34 -4.47
N ALA A 20 -49.35 59.87 -3.61
CA ALA A 20 -49.49 58.47 -3.25
C ALA A 20 -49.94 57.69 -4.47
N TRP A 21 -49.23 56.62 -4.82
CA TRP A 21 -49.69 55.60 -5.76
C TRP A 21 -49.68 54.24 -5.07
N ALA A 22 -50.86 53.63 -5.10
CA ALA A 22 -51.19 52.35 -4.52
C ALA A 22 -50.37 51.21 -5.15
N LEU A 23 -49.79 50.37 -4.30
CA LEU A 23 -49.19 49.10 -4.67
C LEU A 23 -50.31 48.10 -4.99
N VAL A 24 -50.47 47.78 -6.27
CA VAL A 24 -51.24 46.62 -6.75
C VAL A 24 -50.32 45.40 -6.65
N CYS A 25 -50.59 44.52 -5.68
CA CYS A 25 -49.95 43.21 -5.57
C CYS A 25 -50.48 42.28 -6.67
N ALA A 26 -49.70 42.10 -7.74
CA ALA A 26 -49.86 40.97 -8.66
C ALA A 26 -49.16 39.74 -8.08
N LEU A 27 -49.92 38.79 -7.54
CA LEU A 27 -49.44 37.48 -7.14
C LEU A 27 -49.10 36.65 -8.38
N ILE A 28 -47.84 36.74 -8.83
CA ILE A 28 -47.26 35.76 -9.75
C ILE A 28 -46.95 34.51 -8.93
N ALA A 29 -47.75 33.46 -9.14
CA ALA A 29 -47.49 32.15 -8.59
C ALA A 29 -46.17 31.61 -9.18
N CYS A 30 -45.09 31.66 -8.39
CA CYS A 30 -43.88 30.89 -8.66
C CYS A 30 -44.23 29.40 -8.53
N THR A 31 -44.47 28.73 -9.66
CA THR A 31 -44.41 27.28 -9.74
C THR A 31 -42.97 26.83 -9.44
N PRO A 32 -42.69 26.08 -8.37
CA PRO A 32 -41.36 25.57 -8.14
C PRO A 32 -40.97 24.64 -9.29
N ARG A 33 -39.84 24.96 -9.92
CA ARG A 33 -39.15 24.10 -10.87
C ARG A 33 -38.91 22.73 -10.21
N GLY A 34 -39.08 21.69 -11.03
CA GLY A 34 -39.06 20.28 -10.68
C GLY A 34 -38.16 19.92 -9.50
N VAL A 35 -38.79 19.33 -8.49
CA VAL A 35 -38.14 18.39 -7.58
C VAL A 35 -37.59 17.28 -8.45
N GLY A 36 -36.28 17.30 -8.69
CA GLY A 36 -35.58 16.14 -9.22
C GLY A 36 -35.94 14.95 -8.35
N THR A 37 -36.38 13.86 -8.96
CA THR A 37 -36.52 12.59 -8.26
C THR A 37 -35.22 12.32 -7.50
N PRO A 38 -35.26 12.04 -6.18
CA PRO A 38 -34.06 11.67 -5.46
C PRO A 38 -33.43 10.50 -6.19
N GLU A 39 -32.18 10.67 -6.63
CA GLU A 39 -31.38 9.57 -7.15
C GLU A 39 -31.39 8.46 -6.08
N PRO A 40 -31.66 7.20 -6.44
CA PRO A 40 -31.72 6.12 -5.45
C PRO A 40 -30.38 6.09 -4.71
N THR A 41 -30.40 6.59 -3.48
CA THR A 41 -29.24 6.60 -2.61
C THR A 41 -29.04 5.16 -2.20
N VAL A 42 -28.11 4.46 -2.85
CA VAL A 42 -27.67 3.13 -2.43
C VAL A 42 -27.32 3.28 -0.95
N PRO A 43 -28.04 2.61 -0.02
CA PRO A 43 -27.77 2.78 1.39
C PRO A 43 -26.31 2.41 1.67
N PRO A 44 -25.60 3.18 2.51
CA PRO A 44 -24.20 2.90 2.78
C PRO A 44 -24.04 1.47 3.29
N PRO A 45 -22.94 0.78 2.94
CA PRO A 45 -22.73 -0.59 3.38
C PRO A 45 -22.79 -0.67 4.92
N PRO A 46 -23.27 -1.79 5.47
CA PRO A 46 -23.43 -1.93 6.91
C PRO A 46 -22.08 -1.78 7.61
N ARG A 47 -22.00 -0.88 8.59
CA ARG A 47 -20.82 -0.73 9.45
C ARG A 47 -20.80 -1.83 10.49
N LEU A 48 -19.72 -2.61 10.55
CA LEU A 48 -19.58 -3.71 11.50
C LEU A 48 -19.14 -3.23 12.88
N THR A 49 -19.73 -3.82 13.92
CA THR A 49 -19.33 -3.62 15.32
C THR A 49 -18.18 -4.53 15.72
N VAL A 50 -17.49 -4.23 16.83
CA VAL A 50 -16.43 -5.09 17.40
C VAL A 50 -16.92 -6.53 17.60
N GLN A 51 -18.17 -6.72 18.08
CA GLN A 51 -18.74 -8.05 18.30
C GLN A 51 -18.95 -8.81 17.00
N GLN A 52 -19.45 -8.14 15.95
CA GLN A 52 -19.63 -8.76 14.64
C GLN A 52 -18.28 -9.14 14.04
N VAL A 53 -17.29 -8.24 14.06
CA VAL A 53 -15.94 -8.53 13.57
C VAL A 53 -15.31 -9.70 14.34
N THR A 54 -15.47 -9.75 15.67
CA THR A 54 -15.00 -10.86 16.53
C THR A 54 -15.54 -12.23 16.08
N GLN A 55 -16.79 -12.27 15.59
CA GLN A 55 -17.42 -13.48 15.06
C GLN A 55 -16.94 -13.83 13.64
N LEU A 56 -16.36 -12.87 12.91
CA LEU A 56 -15.74 -13.10 11.60
C LEU A 56 -14.30 -13.64 11.71
N LEU A 57 -13.66 -13.58 12.87
CA LEU A 57 -12.35 -14.20 13.09
C LEU A 57 -12.47 -15.74 13.21
N PRO A 58 -11.49 -16.51 12.72
CA PRO A 58 -11.44 -17.95 12.96
C PRO A 58 -11.47 -18.27 14.47
N PRO A 59 -12.13 -19.36 14.91
CA PRO A 59 -12.36 -19.63 16.33
C PRO A 59 -11.10 -19.92 17.14
N HIS A 60 -10.01 -20.37 16.49
CA HIS A 60 -8.74 -20.70 17.13
C HIS A 60 -7.87 -19.46 17.43
N VAL A 61 -8.24 -18.28 16.90
CA VAL A 61 -7.49 -17.05 17.11
C VAL A 61 -7.61 -16.61 18.56
N LYS A 62 -6.48 -16.26 19.18
CA LYS A 62 -6.44 -15.65 20.52
C LYS A 62 -6.71 -14.15 20.44
N GLU A 63 -7.24 -13.57 21.52
CA GLU A 63 -7.49 -12.11 21.61
C GLU A 63 -8.34 -11.54 20.44
N ARG A 64 -9.33 -12.31 19.96
CA ARG A 64 -10.17 -11.93 18.80
C ARG A 64 -10.79 -10.54 18.91
N GLU A 65 -11.23 -10.16 20.10
CA GLU A 65 -11.80 -8.84 20.34
C GLU A 65 -10.77 -7.71 20.21
N GLY A 66 -9.52 -7.98 20.58
CA GLY A 66 -8.39 -7.06 20.37
C GLY A 66 -8.09 -6.88 18.87
N TRP A 67 -8.02 -7.97 18.11
CA TRP A 67 -7.89 -7.90 16.65
C TRP A 67 -9.05 -7.15 16.00
N ALA A 68 -10.28 -7.40 16.45
CA ALA A 68 -11.46 -6.71 15.94
C ALA A 68 -11.39 -5.19 16.18
N ARG A 69 -11.00 -4.76 17.38
CA ARG A 69 -10.78 -3.33 17.69
C ARG A 69 -9.70 -2.71 16.81
N ASP A 70 -8.55 -3.36 16.70
CA ASP A 70 -7.42 -2.81 15.93
C ASP A 70 -7.75 -2.70 14.44
N VAL A 71 -8.49 -3.67 13.87
CA VAL A 71 -8.97 -3.60 12.47
C VAL A 71 -9.94 -2.44 12.26
N LEU A 72 -10.91 -2.25 13.17
CA LEU A 72 -11.87 -1.16 13.05
C LEU A 72 -11.18 0.21 13.21
N ALA A 73 -10.25 0.33 14.16
CA ALA A 73 -9.47 1.55 14.35
C ALA A 73 -8.57 1.87 13.14
N ALA A 74 -7.97 0.85 12.52
CA ALA A 74 -7.15 1.03 11.33
C ALA A 74 -7.96 1.43 10.09
N LEU A 75 -9.18 0.91 9.94
CA LEU A 75 -10.09 1.32 8.87
C LEU A 75 -10.55 2.78 9.05
N GLU A 76 -10.89 3.16 10.28
CA GLU A 76 -11.25 4.55 10.61
C GLU A 76 -10.07 5.51 10.34
N ALA A 77 -8.84 5.13 10.67
CA ALA A 77 -7.65 5.95 10.42
C ALA A 77 -7.35 6.20 8.92
N GLU A 78 -7.91 5.38 8.03
CA GLU A 78 -7.80 5.54 6.58
C GLU A 78 -9.10 6.09 5.97
N ASP A 79 -10.05 6.56 6.78
CA ASP A 79 -11.38 7.02 6.37
C ASP A 79 -12.17 5.96 5.55
N VAL A 80 -11.87 4.67 5.77
CA VAL A 80 -12.51 3.56 5.09
C VAL A 80 -13.67 3.01 5.92
N PRO A 81 -14.92 3.01 5.40
CA PRO A 81 -16.06 2.45 6.13
C PRO A 81 -15.83 0.97 6.50
N PRO A 82 -16.13 0.55 7.73
CA PRO A 82 -15.94 -0.83 8.18
C PRO A 82 -17.04 -1.77 7.68
N SER A 83 -17.14 -1.90 6.36
CA SER A 83 -18.02 -2.84 5.67
C SER A 83 -17.55 -4.28 5.83
N PRO A 84 -18.41 -5.29 5.56
CA PRO A 84 -17.98 -6.68 5.52
C PRO A 84 -16.82 -6.94 4.56
N SER A 85 -16.80 -6.25 3.40
CA SER A 85 -15.74 -6.43 2.40
C SER A 85 -14.40 -5.87 2.90
N THR A 86 -14.39 -4.66 3.44
CA THR A 86 -13.15 -4.01 3.92
C THR A 86 -12.59 -4.71 5.15
N VAL A 87 -13.45 -5.05 6.12
CA VAL A 87 -13.07 -5.86 7.29
C VAL A 87 -12.51 -7.22 6.88
N CYS A 88 -13.21 -7.96 6.01
CA CYS A 88 -12.73 -9.27 5.58
C CYS A 88 -11.44 -9.19 4.75
N SER A 89 -11.20 -8.09 4.03
CA SER A 89 -9.96 -7.87 3.29
C SER A 89 -8.78 -7.76 4.25
N VAL A 90 -8.91 -6.95 5.31
CA VAL A 90 -7.86 -6.78 6.33
C VAL A 90 -7.61 -8.09 7.08
N LEU A 91 -8.67 -8.75 7.55
CA LEU A 91 -8.56 -10.04 8.26
C LEU A 91 -7.91 -11.13 7.41
N ALA A 92 -8.21 -11.17 6.11
CA ALA A 92 -7.64 -12.15 5.20
C ALA A 92 -6.13 -11.98 5.01
N VAL A 93 -5.65 -10.73 4.93
CA VAL A 93 -4.21 -10.43 4.85
C VAL A 93 -3.53 -10.76 6.17
N ILE A 94 -4.09 -10.40 7.33
CA ILE A 94 -3.53 -10.78 8.64
C ILE A 94 -3.40 -12.31 8.76
N GLU A 95 -4.44 -13.06 8.37
CA GLU A 95 -4.44 -14.52 8.41
C GLU A 95 -3.41 -15.13 7.44
N GLN A 96 -3.15 -14.48 6.30
CA GLN A 96 -2.15 -14.91 5.33
C GLN A 96 -0.72 -14.65 5.83
N GLU A 97 -0.46 -13.47 6.38
CA GLU A 97 0.90 -13.01 6.71
C GLU A 97 1.41 -13.57 8.04
N SER A 98 0.54 -13.66 9.05
CA SER A 98 0.95 -14.03 10.40
C SER A 98 0.07 -15.07 11.10
N GLY A 99 -1.08 -15.38 10.52
CA GLY A 99 -2.07 -16.23 11.20
C GLY A 99 -2.55 -15.62 12.52
N PHE A 100 -2.70 -14.29 12.56
CA PHE A 100 -3.09 -13.52 13.76
C PHE A 100 -2.05 -13.56 14.89
N GLN A 101 -0.78 -13.35 14.55
CA GLN A 101 0.31 -13.19 15.51
C GLN A 101 1.07 -11.89 15.19
N SER A 102 1.30 -11.03 16.17
CA SER A 102 1.99 -9.74 15.92
C SER A 102 3.49 -9.91 15.67
N ASP A 103 4.12 -10.86 16.35
CA ASP A 103 5.55 -11.14 16.28
C ASP A 103 5.79 -12.66 16.44
N PRO A 104 5.43 -13.47 15.43
CA PRO A 104 5.55 -14.91 15.51
C PRO A 104 7.01 -15.35 15.55
N ALA A 105 7.29 -16.42 16.31
CA ALA A 105 8.60 -17.06 16.27
C ALA A 105 8.87 -17.69 14.90
N VAL A 106 10.07 -17.47 14.36
CA VAL A 106 10.53 -18.08 13.13
C VAL A 106 11.36 -19.31 13.46
N PRO A 107 10.94 -20.52 13.04
CA PRO A 107 11.70 -21.74 13.31
C PRO A 107 13.13 -21.64 12.77
N ASN A 108 14.11 -22.02 13.60
CA ASN A 108 15.54 -22.01 13.25
C ASN A 108 16.12 -20.64 12.85
N LEU A 109 15.49 -19.53 13.24
CA LEU A 109 15.92 -18.17 12.84
C LEU A 109 17.39 -17.89 13.14
N SER A 110 17.83 -18.16 14.37
CA SER A 110 19.22 -17.93 14.80
C SER A 110 20.24 -18.66 13.91
N ARG A 111 19.96 -19.93 13.55
CA ARG A 111 20.81 -20.71 12.66
C ARG A 111 20.83 -20.14 11.24
N MET A 112 19.66 -19.79 10.69
CA MET A 112 19.57 -19.22 9.34
C MET A 112 20.33 -17.90 9.22
N VAL A 113 20.22 -17.03 10.23
CA VAL A 113 20.95 -15.76 10.26
C VAL A 113 22.44 -16.02 10.38
N ARG A 114 22.87 -16.92 11.28
CA ARG A 114 24.28 -17.32 11.41
C ARG A 114 24.85 -17.77 10.06
N THR A 115 24.19 -18.70 9.38
CA THR A 115 24.66 -19.22 8.09
C THR A 115 24.82 -18.11 7.06
N ARG A 116 23.88 -17.16 6.98
CA ARG A 116 24.04 -16.02 6.06
C ARG A 116 25.20 -15.10 6.41
N LEU A 117 25.45 -14.88 7.70
CA LEU A 117 26.59 -14.09 8.15
C LEU A 117 27.92 -14.79 7.78
N GLU A 118 27.98 -16.11 7.96
CA GLU A 118 29.13 -16.94 7.58
C GLU A 118 29.34 -16.96 6.05
N GLU A 119 28.27 -17.16 5.26
CA GLU A 119 28.31 -17.09 3.80
C GLU A 119 28.78 -15.70 3.31
N HIS A 120 28.32 -14.63 3.95
CA HIS A 120 28.81 -13.29 3.64
C HIS A 120 30.29 -13.15 4.01
N ALA A 121 30.69 -13.67 5.17
CA ALA A 121 32.09 -13.64 5.60
C ALA A 121 33.02 -14.36 4.61
N ASP A 122 32.58 -15.45 3.99
CA ASP A 122 33.34 -16.14 2.94
C ASP A 122 33.64 -15.22 1.73
N THR A 123 32.73 -14.31 1.38
CA THR A 123 32.91 -13.37 0.25
C THR A 123 34.03 -12.34 0.48
N LEU A 124 34.49 -12.18 1.73
CA LEU A 124 35.51 -11.21 2.14
C LEU A 124 36.93 -11.79 2.13
N GLY A 125 37.08 -13.06 1.75
CA GLY A 125 38.38 -13.74 1.69
C GLY A 125 38.91 -14.18 3.07
N PRO A 126 40.22 -14.44 3.21
CA PRO A 126 40.81 -15.16 4.36
C PRO A 126 40.61 -14.51 5.73
N LEU A 127 40.29 -13.22 5.78
CA LEU A 127 40.06 -12.47 7.01
C LEU A 127 38.58 -12.31 7.37
N GLY A 128 37.65 -12.74 6.51
CA GLY A 128 36.22 -12.51 6.68
C GLY A 128 35.64 -13.10 7.96
N HIS A 129 35.93 -14.37 8.25
CA HIS A 129 35.48 -15.03 9.48
C HIS A 129 36.06 -14.39 10.75
N LYS A 130 37.29 -13.90 10.70
CA LYS A 130 37.89 -13.15 11.82
C LYS A 130 37.19 -11.81 12.02
N ALA A 131 36.88 -11.10 10.95
CA ALA A 131 36.12 -9.85 11.01
C ALA A 131 34.72 -10.07 11.59
N LEU A 132 34.01 -11.11 11.13
CA LEU A 132 32.70 -11.48 11.66
C LEU A 132 32.75 -11.80 13.16
N ALA A 133 33.74 -12.61 13.60
CA ALA A 133 33.91 -12.95 15.00
C ALA A 133 34.18 -11.72 15.87
N SER A 134 35.03 -10.80 15.41
CA SER A 134 35.29 -9.52 16.09
C SER A 134 34.01 -8.68 16.21
N VAL A 135 33.21 -8.59 15.14
CA VAL A 135 31.96 -7.83 15.17
C VAL A 135 30.93 -8.44 16.11
N LEU A 136 30.82 -9.76 16.16
CA LEU A 136 29.89 -10.44 17.06
C LEU A 136 30.35 -10.45 18.53
N ALA A 137 31.63 -10.21 18.81
CA ALA A 137 32.16 -10.10 20.17
C ALA A 137 31.75 -8.79 20.88
N GLY A 138 31.32 -7.78 20.13
CA GLY A 138 30.81 -6.51 20.66
C GLY A 138 29.61 -6.68 21.59
N LYS A 139 29.33 -5.63 22.38
CA LYS A 139 28.24 -5.60 23.37
C LYS A 139 27.53 -4.26 23.32
N ALA A 140 26.20 -4.30 23.21
CA ALA A 140 25.39 -3.09 23.36
C ALA A 140 25.64 -2.42 24.72
N ALA A 141 25.55 -1.09 24.76
CA ALA A 141 25.73 -0.32 25.99
C ALA A 141 24.84 -0.86 27.12
N GLY A 142 25.44 -1.11 28.29
CA GLY A 142 24.74 -1.65 29.46
C GLY A 142 24.41 -3.15 29.41
N GLN A 143 24.72 -3.87 28.31
CA GLN A 143 24.48 -5.31 28.21
C GLN A 143 25.73 -6.15 28.55
N LYS A 144 25.53 -7.28 29.24
CA LYS A 144 26.60 -8.22 29.61
C LYS A 144 26.96 -9.21 28.51
N ARG A 145 25.96 -9.59 27.70
CA ARG A 145 26.05 -10.59 26.63
C ARG A 145 26.57 -9.98 25.33
N THR A 146 27.36 -10.74 24.60
CA THR A 146 27.85 -10.36 23.26
C THR A 146 26.72 -10.41 22.24
N PHE A 147 26.93 -9.78 21.07
CA PHE A 147 26.02 -9.95 19.94
C PHE A 147 25.94 -11.42 19.51
N ASP A 148 27.04 -12.18 19.64
CA ASP A 148 27.05 -13.63 19.40
C ASP A 148 26.09 -14.39 20.33
N ASP A 149 26.18 -14.13 21.63
CA ASP A 149 25.33 -14.76 22.65
C ASP A 149 23.86 -14.44 22.40
N ARG A 150 23.56 -13.19 22.03
CA ARG A 150 22.20 -12.73 21.74
C ARG A 150 21.68 -13.37 20.46
N LEU A 151 22.49 -13.45 19.41
CA LEU A 151 22.13 -14.07 18.13
C LEU A 151 21.68 -15.53 18.31
N ARG A 152 22.33 -16.28 19.19
CA ARG A 152 21.95 -17.68 19.52
C ARG A 152 20.54 -17.80 20.11
N THR A 153 20.03 -16.73 20.72
CA THR A 153 18.73 -16.70 21.41
C THR A 153 17.61 -16.05 20.63
N VAL A 154 17.90 -15.43 19.47
CA VAL A 154 16.90 -14.77 18.61
C VAL A 154 15.83 -15.77 18.17
N ARG A 155 14.55 -15.41 18.35
CA ARG A 155 13.41 -16.24 17.94
C ARG A 155 12.44 -15.53 17.01
N THR A 156 12.32 -14.21 17.12
CA THR A 156 11.39 -13.43 16.30
C THR A 156 12.10 -12.43 15.39
N GLU A 157 11.36 -11.86 14.44
CA GLU A 157 11.90 -10.79 13.58
C GLU A 157 12.21 -9.54 14.40
N ARG A 158 11.41 -9.24 15.43
CA ARG A 158 11.68 -8.14 16.37
C ARG A 158 13.00 -8.36 17.12
N ASP A 159 13.26 -9.58 17.61
CA ASP A 159 14.52 -9.89 18.30
C ASP A 159 15.73 -9.65 17.39
N LEU A 160 15.63 -10.12 16.14
CA LEU A 160 16.66 -9.96 15.12
C LEU A 160 16.87 -8.49 14.80
N ASP A 161 15.78 -7.76 14.56
CA ASP A 161 15.80 -6.34 14.27
C ASP A 161 16.49 -5.51 15.35
N ARG A 162 16.10 -5.73 16.62
CA ARG A 162 16.70 -5.05 17.77
C ARG A 162 18.18 -5.42 17.92
N LEU A 163 18.54 -6.68 17.70
CA LEU A 163 19.94 -7.12 17.73
C LEU A 163 20.78 -6.36 16.70
N PHE A 164 20.32 -6.27 15.45
CA PHE A 164 21.04 -5.54 14.40
C PHE A 164 21.14 -4.06 14.73
N ARG A 165 20.06 -3.40 15.16
CA ARG A 165 20.11 -1.98 15.54
C ARG A 165 21.05 -1.70 16.71
N ASP A 166 21.06 -2.56 17.73
CA ASP A 166 21.98 -2.43 18.85
C ASP A 166 23.44 -2.60 18.41
N MET A 167 23.70 -3.53 17.48
CA MET A 167 25.03 -3.72 16.90
C MET A 167 25.50 -2.47 16.16
N LEU A 168 24.62 -1.91 15.32
CA LEU A 168 24.89 -0.68 14.59
C LEU A 168 25.19 0.51 15.50
N ALA A 169 24.31 0.76 16.48
CA ALA A 169 24.48 1.86 17.44
C ALA A 169 25.77 1.72 18.26
N TYR A 170 26.14 0.49 18.64
CA TYR A 170 27.40 0.24 19.34
C TYR A 170 28.63 0.59 18.49
N TYR A 171 28.68 0.10 17.24
CA TYR A 171 29.84 0.33 16.38
C TYR A 171 29.96 1.78 15.91
N GLU A 172 28.84 2.47 15.72
CA GLU A 172 28.81 3.91 15.44
C GLU A 172 29.38 4.72 16.61
N ALA A 173 29.04 4.36 17.85
CA ALA A 173 29.51 5.06 19.05
C ALA A 173 30.98 4.74 19.41
N GLU A 174 31.38 3.47 19.32
CA GLU A 174 32.71 3.00 19.77
C GLU A 174 33.81 3.27 18.74
N TYR A 175 33.47 3.28 17.44
CA TYR A 175 34.43 3.43 16.36
C TYR A 175 34.03 4.53 15.37
N PRO A 176 33.78 5.78 15.80
CA PRO A 176 33.18 6.81 14.96
C PRO A 176 34.03 7.16 13.73
N THR A 177 35.36 7.17 13.87
CA THR A 177 36.29 7.44 12.76
C THR A 177 36.33 6.29 11.77
N THR A 178 36.42 5.04 12.23
CA THR A 178 36.39 3.85 11.37
C THR A 178 35.02 3.64 10.74
N PHE A 179 33.93 3.98 11.43
CA PHE A 179 32.56 3.91 10.91
C PHE A 179 32.31 4.96 9.81
N ALA A 180 32.88 6.17 9.96
CA ALA A 180 32.78 7.24 8.96
C ALA A 180 33.73 7.07 7.76
N THR A 181 34.90 6.43 7.94
CA THR A 181 35.96 6.33 6.91
C THR A 181 36.09 4.96 6.27
N MET A 182 35.79 3.89 7.01
CA MET A 182 35.74 2.53 6.50
C MET A 182 34.30 2.10 6.35
N ASN A 183 34.04 1.54 5.18
CA ASN A 183 32.98 0.59 4.90
C ASN A 183 33.06 -0.65 5.84
N LEU A 184 33.11 -0.52 7.18
CA LEU A 184 32.92 -1.66 8.10
C LEU A 184 31.49 -2.20 7.93
N ALA A 185 30.55 -1.30 7.63
CA ALA A 185 29.25 -1.62 7.04
C ALA A 185 29.42 -2.51 5.80
N SER A 186 30.16 -2.07 4.79
CA SER A 186 30.29 -2.78 3.50
C SER A 186 31.22 -3.99 3.48
N ALA A 187 32.05 -4.18 4.50
CA ALA A 187 32.85 -5.37 4.72
C ALA A 187 32.09 -6.47 5.46
N LEU A 188 30.85 -6.26 5.91
CA LEU A 188 29.99 -7.34 6.43
C LEU A 188 28.58 -7.34 5.82
N PHE A 189 28.20 -6.26 5.13
CA PHE A 189 26.87 -6.05 4.59
C PHE A 189 26.96 -4.99 3.48
N SER A 190 26.79 -5.36 2.21
CA SER A 190 27.17 -4.65 0.97
C SER A 190 26.61 -3.23 0.69
N SER A 191 26.36 -2.40 1.70
CA SER A 191 25.54 -1.19 1.64
C SER A 191 26.14 -0.04 2.47
N ARG A 192 25.98 1.20 2.00
CA ARG A 192 26.57 2.42 2.61
C ARG A 192 25.63 3.19 3.54
N ARG A 193 24.51 2.60 3.98
CA ARG A 193 23.56 3.19 4.94
C ARG A 193 23.18 2.21 6.03
N LEU A 194 23.03 2.69 7.26
CA LEU A 194 22.68 1.91 8.45
C LEU A 194 21.37 1.12 8.27
N GLU A 195 20.40 1.66 7.54
CA GLU A 195 19.10 0.99 7.31
C GLU A 195 19.21 -0.24 6.41
N ASP A 196 20.21 -0.29 5.52
CA ASP A 196 20.45 -1.40 4.58
C ASP A 196 21.17 -2.60 5.22
N LEU A 197 21.58 -2.48 6.49
CA LEU A 197 22.31 -3.51 7.24
C LEU A 197 21.37 -4.42 8.02
N ASN A 198 20.12 -4.00 8.21
CA ASN A 198 19.11 -4.78 8.91
C ASN A 198 18.36 -5.67 7.90
N PRO A 199 18.45 -7.00 8.01
CA PRO A 199 17.79 -7.89 7.06
C PRO A 199 16.26 -7.84 7.15
N VAL A 200 15.70 -7.24 8.21
CA VAL A 200 14.26 -7.09 8.39
C VAL A 200 13.79 -5.80 7.69
N THR A 201 13.32 -5.90 6.47
CA THR A 201 12.77 -4.76 5.71
C THR A 201 11.26 -4.63 5.85
N THR A 202 10.59 -5.73 6.20
CA THR A 202 9.15 -5.82 6.48
C THR A 202 8.91 -6.29 7.91
N ALA A 203 7.87 -5.80 8.58
CA ALA A 203 7.60 -6.14 9.97
C ALA A 203 6.10 -6.26 10.30
N GLY A 204 5.83 -6.90 11.44
CA GLY A 204 4.50 -6.94 12.05
C GLY A 204 3.55 -8.00 11.50
N SER A 205 2.31 -7.95 12.01
CA SER A 205 1.22 -8.90 11.73
C SER A 205 0.78 -8.95 10.27
N MET A 206 1.10 -7.93 9.49
CA MET A 206 0.79 -7.81 8.07
C MET A 206 2.05 -7.63 7.20
N GLN A 207 3.25 -7.84 7.75
CA GLN A 207 4.53 -7.82 7.02
C GLN A 207 4.73 -6.57 6.14
N VAL A 208 4.53 -5.40 6.74
CA VAL A 208 4.60 -4.11 6.03
C VAL A 208 6.04 -3.63 5.94
N SER A 209 6.42 -3.08 4.78
CA SER A 209 7.71 -2.41 4.61
C SER A 209 7.90 -1.30 5.64
N VAL A 210 9.02 -1.31 6.35
CA VAL A 210 9.33 -0.26 7.33
C VAL A 210 9.46 1.11 6.66
N ARG A 211 10.07 1.17 5.47
CA ARG A 211 10.15 2.42 4.68
C ARG A 211 8.77 3.02 4.42
N TYR A 212 7.88 2.25 3.80
CA TYR A 212 6.48 2.65 3.60
C TYR A 212 5.80 3.12 4.89
N ALA A 213 6.00 2.43 6.01
CA ALA A 213 5.38 2.84 7.27
C ALA A 213 5.91 4.20 7.76
N VAL A 214 7.21 4.47 7.61
CA VAL A 214 7.81 5.77 7.94
C VAL A 214 7.28 6.86 7.01
N GLU A 215 7.25 6.61 5.70
CA GLU A 215 6.70 7.54 4.70
C GLU A 215 5.21 7.84 4.97
N LYS A 216 4.42 6.83 5.35
CA LYS A 216 3.00 6.98 5.70
C LYS A 216 2.79 7.77 6.99
N GLU A 217 3.73 7.67 7.94
CA GLU A 217 3.67 8.45 9.18
C GLU A 217 3.98 9.93 8.94
N GLY A 218 4.85 10.24 7.97
CA GLY A 218 5.14 11.60 7.52
C GLY A 218 6.59 12.03 7.75
N GLU A 219 6.94 13.24 7.30
CA GLU A 219 8.32 13.74 7.31
C GLU A 219 8.92 13.88 8.72
N ASP A 220 8.10 14.20 9.71
CA ASP A 220 8.51 14.37 11.12
C ASP A 220 8.54 13.03 11.90
N ALA A 221 8.30 11.90 11.24
CA ALA A 221 8.23 10.61 11.88
C ALA A 221 9.59 10.19 12.45
N ASP A 222 9.59 9.73 13.71
CA ASP A 222 10.73 9.04 14.30
C ASP A 222 10.78 7.60 13.74
N PRO A 223 11.76 7.25 12.87
CA PRO A 223 11.77 5.97 12.19
C PRO A 223 11.90 4.78 13.16
N VAL A 224 12.57 4.99 14.30
CA VAL A 224 12.74 3.95 15.32
C VAL A 224 11.41 3.66 16.01
N LYS A 225 10.65 4.70 16.37
CA LYS A 225 9.32 4.53 16.99
C LYS A 225 8.34 3.90 16.02
N VAL A 226 8.30 4.35 14.76
CA VAL A 226 7.44 3.74 13.74
C VAL A 226 7.76 2.26 13.57
N ARG A 227 9.05 1.92 13.46
CA ARG A 227 9.51 0.55 13.34
C ARG A 227 9.13 -0.32 14.54
N GLU A 228 9.32 0.18 15.77
CA GLU A 228 8.88 -0.54 16.98
C GLU A 228 7.36 -0.73 17.02
N SER A 229 6.59 0.27 16.57
CA SER A 229 5.13 0.20 16.53
C SER A 229 4.62 -0.91 15.60
N LEU A 230 5.32 -1.19 14.49
CA LEU A 230 4.94 -2.25 13.54
C LEU A 230 4.85 -3.62 14.19
N TYR A 231 5.68 -3.89 15.21
CA TYR A 231 5.62 -5.16 15.91
C TYR A 231 4.47 -5.26 16.91
N THR A 232 3.77 -4.18 17.22
CA THR A 232 2.55 -4.24 18.02
C THR A 232 1.39 -4.72 17.16
N ARG A 233 0.36 -5.31 17.78
CA ARG A 233 -0.84 -5.72 17.04
C ARG A 233 -1.50 -4.51 16.34
N ALA A 234 -1.73 -3.43 17.09
CA ALA A 234 -2.35 -2.21 16.58
C ALA A 234 -1.53 -1.56 15.46
N GLY A 235 -0.22 -1.39 15.65
CA GLY A 235 0.64 -0.75 14.63
C GLY A 235 0.76 -1.59 13.35
N GLY A 236 0.96 -2.90 13.47
CA GLY A 236 0.99 -3.79 12.31
C GLY A 236 -0.32 -3.78 11.51
N VAL A 237 -1.47 -3.73 12.21
CA VAL A 237 -2.79 -3.64 11.56
C VAL A 237 -3.03 -2.26 10.94
N ARG A 238 -2.62 -1.16 11.60
CA ARG A 238 -2.74 0.21 11.08
C ARG A 238 -2.00 0.37 9.75
N PHE A 239 -0.70 0.15 9.75
CA PHE A 239 0.11 0.34 8.54
C PHE A 239 -0.21 -0.71 7.46
N GLY A 240 -0.63 -1.91 7.86
CA GLY A 240 -1.06 -2.93 6.91
C GLY A 240 -2.39 -2.58 6.24
N THR A 241 -3.32 -1.99 6.98
CA THR A 241 -4.58 -1.48 6.42
C THR A 241 -4.33 -0.30 5.49
N ALA A 242 -3.47 0.64 5.88
CA ALA A 242 -3.04 1.75 5.01
C ALA A 242 -2.44 1.22 3.70
N ARG A 243 -1.54 0.24 3.78
CA ARG A 243 -0.91 -0.37 2.59
C ARG A 243 -1.93 -1.05 1.68
N LEU A 244 -2.96 -1.66 2.25
CA LEU A 244 -3.99 -2.41 1.52
C LEU A 244 -5.05 -1.50 0.91
N LEU A 245 -5.58 -0.56 1.69
CA LEU A 245 -6.81 0.19 1.40
C LEU A 245 -6.60 1.71 1.34
N GLY A 246 -5.44 2.24 1.71
CA GLY A 246 -5.13 3.68 1.72
C GLY A 246 -4.87 4.30 0.34
N PHE A 247 -5.37 3.68 -0.73
CA PHE A 247 -5.34 4.24 -2.08
C PHE A 247 -6.58 3.80 -2.86
N GLU A 248 -7.11 4.72 -3.66
CA GLU A 248 -8.26 4.44 -4.53
C GLU A 248 -7.85 3.61 -5.73
N ALA A 249 -8.68 2.62 -6.06
CA ALA A 249 -8.51 1.83 -7.28
C ALA A 249 -9.84 1.22 -7.65
N ALA A 250 -10.27 1.41 -8.90
CA ALA A 250 -11.51 0.87 -9.44
C ALA A 250 -11.39 -0.63 -9.78
N TYR A 251 -10.76 -1.41 -8.90
CA TYR A 251 -10.56 -2.84 -9.13
C TYR A 251 -11.90 -3.57 -9.12
N PRO A 252 -12.19 -4.37 -10.16
CA PRO A 252 -13.47 -5.07 -10.25
C PRO A 252 -13.61 -6.18 -9.19
N GLN A 253 -12.49 -6.60 -8.57
CA GLN A 253 -12.45 -7.61 -7.52
C GLN A 253 -11.36 -7.27 -6.50
N PRO A 254 -11.57 -7.54 -5.20
CA PRO A 254 -10.53 -7.40 -4.17
C PRO A 254 -9.24 -8.17 -4.46
N LEU A 255 -9.32 -9.24 -5.28
CA LEU A 255 -8.18 -10.05 -5.72
C LEU A 255 -7.00 -9.20 -6.24
N PHE A 256 -7.26 -8.14 -7.01
CA PHE A 256 -6.21 -7.28 -7.55
C PHE A 256 -5.57 -6.40 -6.47
N ARG A 257 -6.33 -6.00 -5.46
CA ARG A 257 -5.81 -5.30 -4.29
C ARG A 257 -4.91 -6.21 -3.44
N PHE A 258 -5.26 -7.49 -3.33
CA PHE A 258 -4.39 -8.48 -2.68
C PHE A 258 -3.10 -8.73 -3.46
N ALA A 259 -3.15 -8.69 -4.80
CA ALA A 259 -1.96 -8.74 -5.63
C ALA A 259 -1.08 -7.50 -5.42
N ASP A 260 -1.66 -6.30 -5.43
CA ASP A 260 -0.95 -5.03 -5.21
C ASP A 260 -0.33 -4.93 -3.82
N TYR A 261 -0.96 -5.53 -2.80
CA TYR A 261 -0.39 -5.61 -1.46
C TYR A 261 1.03 -6.20 -1.50
N ASN A 262 1.17 -7.28 -2.27
CA ASN A 262 2.41 -8.02 -2.42
C ASN A 262 3.35 -7.47 -3.50
N ALA A 263 2.83 -7.03 -4.64
CA ALA A 263 3.64 -6.60 -5.80
C ALA A 263 3.90 -5.09 -5.89
N GLY A 264 3.21 -4.26 -5.11
CA GLY A 264 3.35 -2.79 -5.17
C GLY A 264 2.02 -2.09 -5.46
N VAL A 265 1.88 -0.84 -5.01
CA VAL A 265 0.70 -0.01 -5.32
C VAL A 265 0.51 0.05 -6.84
N TYR A 266 -0.72 -0.19 -7.31
CA TYR A 266 -1.11 -0.18 -8.73
C TYR A 266 -0.44 -1.24 -9.63
N ALA A 267 0.26 -2.23 -9.08
CA ALA A 267 0.92 -3.26 -9.87
C ALA A 267 -0.06 -3.98 -10.81
N SER A 268 -1.28 -4.28 -10.36
CA SER A 268 -2.29 -4.96 -11.17
C SER A 268 -2.81 -4.09 -12.33
N ARG A 269 -3.02 -2.78 -12.09
CA ARG A 269 -3.38 -1.79 -13.13
C ARG A 269 -2.27 -1.69 -14.18
N ASN A 270 -1.04 -1.56 -13.71
CA ASN A 270 0.13 -1.36 -14.57
C ASN A 270 0.46 -2.64 -15.35
N ALA A 271 0.29 -3.82 -14.76
CA ALA A 271 0.42 -5.10 -15.46
C ALA A 271 -0.56 -5.15 -16.64
N ALA A 272 -1.82 -4.71 -16.47
CA ALA A 272 -2.78 -4.69 -17.57
C ALA A 272 -2.37 -3.72 -18.69
N LEU A 273 -1.79 -2.56 -18.31
CA LEU A 273 -1.21 -1.64 -19.28
C LEU A 273 -0.04 -2.27 -20.04
N GLN A 274 0.88 -2.95 -19.34
CA GLN A 274 2.00 -3.67 -19.97
C GLN A 274 1.50 -4.71 -20.98
N ALA A 275 0.44 -5.48 -20.67
CA ALA A 275 -0.13 -6.43 -21.63
C ALA A 275 -0.64 -5.73 -22.90
N GLN A 276 -1.35 -4.62 -22.74
CA GLN A 276 -1.90 -3.85 -23.85
C GLN A 276 -0.79 -3.26 -24.72
N VAL A 277 0.24 -2.67 -24.10
CA VAL A 277 1.42 -2.15 -24.81
C VAL A 277 2.19 -3.27 -25.50
N SER A 278 2.38 -4.41 -24.83
CA SER A 278 3.07 -5.58 -25.38
C SER A 278 2.37 -6.09 -26.63
N GLN A 279 1.03 -6.18 -26.62
CA GLN A 279 0.24 -6.59 -27.78
C GLN A 279 0.31 -5.58 -28.93
N LEU A 280 0.16 -4.29 -28.63
CA LEU A 280 0.18 -3.22 -29.65
C LEU A 280 1.54 -3.06 -30.33
N THR A 281 2.63 -3.28 -29.59
CA THR A 281 4.01 -3.08 -30.09
C THR A 281 4.70 -4.37 -30.51
N ARG A 282 4.12 -5.53 -30.16
CA ARG A 282 4.75 -6.87 -30.28
C ARG A 282 6.06 -7.01 -29.50
N VAL A 283 6.35 -6.09 -28.58
CA VAL A 283 7.48 -6.19 -27.65
C VAL A 283 7.07 -7.08 -26.50
N SER A 284 7.78 -8.18 -26.26
CA SER A 284 7.53 -9.07 -25.12
C SER A 284 7.89 -8.37 -23.81
N LEU A 285 6.92 -8.20 -22.92
CA LEU A 285 7.10 -7.62 -21.59
C LEU A 285 6.87 -8.65 -20.49
N VAL A 286 7.60 -8.51 -19.39
CA VAL A 286 7.21 -9.11 -18.11
C VAL A 286 6.09 -8.26 -17.55
N LEU A 287 4.98 -8.89 -17.13
CA LEU A 287 3.78 -8.19 -16.69
C LEU A 287 3.81 -8.02 -15.17
N ASP A 288 4.89 -7.43 -14.65
CA ASP A 288 5.18 -7.28 -13.22
C ASP A 288 4.52 -6.04 -12.58
N GLY A 289 4.03 -5.10 -13.40
CA GLY A 289 3.42 -3.86 -12.95
C GLY A 289 4.40 -2.70 -12.74
N ASP A 290 5.69 -2.89 -13.05
CA ASP A 290 6.71 -1.86 -12.96
C ASP A 290 6.99 -1.24 -14.35
N LEU A 291 6.68 0.05 -14.45
CA LEU A 291 6.92 0.87 -15.63
C LEU A 291 8.29 1.54 -15.59
N GLN A 292 8.89 1.70 -14.40
CA GLN A 292 10.26 2.14 -14.19
C GLN A 292 11.13 1.01 -13.64
N LEU A 293 12.44 1.22 -13.64
CA LEU A 293 13.36 0.40 -12.87
C LEU A 293 13.54 1.03 -11.49
N TYR A 294 13.71 0.17 -10.49
CA TYR A 294 13.92 0.59 -9.11
C TYR A 294 15.23 -0.01 -8.58
N ASP A 295 15.88 0.68 -7.66
CA ASP A 295 16.97 0.10 -6.90
C ASP A 295 16.44 -0.72 -5.69
N LYS A 296 17.37 -1.26 -4.89
CA LYS A 296 17.04 -2.07 -3.71
C LYS A 296 16.29 -1.28 -2.62
N ASN A 297 16.39 0.05 -2.64
CA ASN A 297 15.69 0.93 -1.71
C ASN A 297 14.27 1.23 -2.23
N GLY A 298 14.00 0.90 -3.49
CA GLY A 298 12.76 1.19 -4.18
C GLY A 298 12.72 2.63 -4.69
N ASP A 299 13.89 3.23 -4.94
CA ASP A 299 14.02 4.52 -5.59
C ASP A 299 14.07 4.34 -7.13
N PRO A 300 13.41 5.21 -7.92
CA PRO A 300 13.45 5.12 -9.37
C PRO A 300 14.87 5.31 -9.91
N ARG A 301 15.28 4.44 -10.82
CA ARG A 301 16.53 4.55 -11.55
C ARG A 301 16.40 5.43 -12.78
N SER A 302 17.51 6.02 -13.22
CA SER A 302 17.57 6.81 -14.45
C SER A 302 17.54 5.98 -15.72
N GLU A 303 17.89 4.69 -15.65
CA GLU A 303 17.86 3.82 -16.82
C GLU A 303 16.42 3.48 -17.26
N ASP A 304 16.23 3.38 -18.57
CA ASP A 304 14.94 3.03 -19.14
C ASP A 304 14.61 1.56 -18.86
N SER A 305 13.42 1.32 -18.31
CA SER A 305 12.86 -0.03 -18.21
C SER A 305 12.44 -0.54 -19.59
N LYS A 306 12.26 -1.85 -19.73
CA LYS A 306 11.66 -2.44 -20.93
C LYS A 306 10.23 -1.93 -21.15
N SER A 307 9.47 -1.70 -20.08
CA SER A 307 8.12 -1.14 -20.12
C SER A 307 8.13 0.28 -20.71
N LEU A 308 9.04 1.14 -20.26
CA LEU A 308 9.20 2.50 -20.79
C LEU A 308 9.65 2.48 -22.24
N ALA A 309 10.62 1.64 -22.59
CA ALA A 309 11.05 1.47 -23.98
C ALA A 309 9.89 1.03 -24.90
N ALA A 310 9.04 0.11 -24.44
CA ALA A 310 7.86 -0.31 -25.17
C ALA A 310 6.79 0.79 -25.28
N LEU A 311 6.60 1.61 -24.24
CA LEU A 311 5.71 2.79 -24.31
C LEU A 311 6.23 3.84 -25.29
N LEU A 312 7.54 4.03 -25.39
CA LEU A 312 8.16 4.92 -26.39
C LEU A 312 8.00 4.37 -27.82
N ALA A 313 8.10 3.05 -28.00
CA ALA A 313 7.78 2.39 -29.28
C ALA A 313 6.28 2.55 -29.62
N PHE A 314 5.38 2.32 -28.65
CA PHE A 314 3.94 2.56 -28.82
C PHE A 314 3.66 4.00 -29.27
N ARG A 315 4.25 4.98 -28.60
CA ARG A 315 4.16 6.40 -29.00
C ARG A 315 4.55 6.58 -30.46
N ARG A 316 5.70 6.05 -30.88
CA ARG A 316 6.23 6.25 -32.24
C ARG A 316 5.27 5.70 -33.30
N ASP A 317 4.73 4.51 -33.05
CA ASP A 317 3.99 3.75 -34.06
C ASP A 317 2.48 4.04 -34.06
N HIS A 318 1.91 4.42 -32.91
CA HIS A 318 0.46 4.47 -32.71
C HIS A 318 -0.07 5.78 -32.13
N ALA A 319 0.77 6.61 -31.52
CA ALA A 319 0.38 7.87 -30.89
C ALA A 319 1.45 8.96 -31.08
N PRO A 320 1.75 9.36 -32.33
CA PRO A 320 2.84 10.31 -32.62
C PRO A 320 2.63 11.70 -32.00
N GLU A 321 1.38 12.07 -31.67
CA GLU A 321 1.03 13.27 -30.89
C GLU A 321 1.67 13.26 -29.49
N LEU A 322 1.88 12.06 -28.94
CA LEU A 322 2.88 11.65 -27.95
C LEU A 322 3.75 12.71 -27.25
N SER A 323 4.80 13.21 -27.89
CA SER A 323 6.08 13.62 -27.28
C SER A 323 6.72 12.62 -26.28
N GLU A 324 8.02 12.39 -26.40
CA GLU A 324 8.75 11.49 -25.51
C GLU A 324 8.80 12.01 -24.06
N ARG A 325 8.98 13.33 -23.91
CA ARG A 325 9.01 14.00 -22.60
C ARG A 325 7.71 13.80 -21.83
N GLN A 326 6.57 13.77 -22.52
CA GLN A 326 5.26 13.46 -21.93
C GLN A 326 5.22 12.03 -21.40
N VAL A 327 5.56 11.04 -22.23
CA VAL A 327 5.54 9.61 -21.85
C VAL A 327 6.42 9.37 -20.62
N ARG A 328 7.65 9.89 -20.62
CA ARG A 328 8.58 9.77 -19.49
C ARG A 328 8.04 10.40 -18.21
N ARG A 329 7.37 11.56 -18.32
CA ARG A 329 6.78 12.23 -17.16
C ARG A 329 5.55 11.51 -16.63
N ASP A 330 4.73 10.97 -17.52
CA ASP A 330 3.52 10.22 -17.14
C ASP A 330 3.90 8.90 -16.45
N VAL A 331 4.90 8.17 -16.96
CA VAL A 331 5.41 6.92 -16.36
C VAL A 331 5.92 7.12 -14.93
N LYS A 332 6.46 8.29 -14.58
CA LYS A 332 6.87 8.58 -13.18
C LYS A 332 5.71 8.50 -12.19
N LYS A 333 4.48 8.69 -12.66
CA LYS A 333 3.27 8.61 -11.84
C LYS A 333 2.77 7.18 -11.64
N GLU A 334 3.47 6.14 -12.11
CA GLU A 334 2.95 4.77 -12.14
C GLU A 334 2.43 4.23 -10.79
N LYS A 335 2.92 4.77 -9.66
CA LYS A 335 2.49 4.43 -8.29
C LYS A 335 1.44 5.39 -7.72
N GLU A 336 0.93 6.32 -8.52
CA GLU A 336 -0.09 7.31 -8.18
C GLU A 336 -1.42 7.00 -8.88
N GLU A 337 -2.52 7.46 -8.27
CA GLU A 337 -3.85 7.42 -8.88
C GLU A 337 -3.85 8.21 -10.20
N ALA A 338 -3.23 9.39 -10.19
CA ALA A 338 -3.19 10.33 -11.31
C ALA A 338 -2.54 9.77 -12.60
N PHE A 339 -1.91 8.61 -12.57
CA PHE A 339 -1.40 7.96 -13.78
C PHE A 339 -2.52 7.59 -14.76
N GLU A 340 -3.67 7.12 -14.27
CA GLU A 340 -4.75 6.67 -15.16
C GLU A 340 -5.45 7.82 -15.90
N SER A 341 -5.26 9.05 -15.42
CA SER A 341 -5.71 10.27 -16.09
C SER A 341 -4.67 10.89 -17.03
N THR A 342 -3.48 10.28 -17.17
CA THR A 342 -2.47 10.76 -18.11
C THR A 342 -2.85 10.48 -19.56
N GLU A 343 -2.38 11.35 -20.46
CA GLU A 343 -2.59 11.16 -21.90
C GLU A 343 -1.92 9.89 -22.41
N THR A 344 -0.76 9.50 -21.87
CA THR A 344 -0.10 8.24 -22.21
C THR A 344 -0.98 7.03 -21.89
N PHE A 345 -1.53 6.95 -20.66
CA PHE A 345 -2.40 5.85 -20.26
C PHE A 345 -3.67 5.79 -21.12
N ARG A 346 -4.35 6.93 -21.30
CA ARG A 346 -5.58 7.02 -22.10
C ARG A 346 -5.35 6.69 -23.57
N ALA A 347 -4.22 7.10 -24.15
CA ALA A 347 -3.87 6.77 -25.52
C ALA A 347 -3.69 5.26 -25.72
N VAL A 348 -2.97 4.57 -24.82
CA VAL A 348 -2.83 3.10 -24.88
C VAL A 348 -4.20 2.43 -24.83
N LYS A 349 -5.07 2.82 -23.88
CA LYS A 349 -6.42 2.25 -23.74
C LYS A 349 -7.26 2.46 -25.00
N ARG A 350 -7.26 3.68 -25.54
CA ARG A 350 -8.01 4.06 -26.75
C ARG A 350 -7.50 3.30 -27.99
N VAL A 351 -6.20 3.29 -28.22
CA VAL A 351 -5.61 2.59 -29.37
C VAL A 351 -5.84 1.09 -29.27
N TYR A 352 -5.67 0.50 -28.08
CA TYR A 352 -5.97 -0.90 -27.83
C TYR A 352 -7.40 -1.23 -28.26
N ALA A 353 -8.38 -0.49 -27.73
CA ALA A 353 -9.79 -0.70 -28.05
C ALA A 353 -10.08 -0.59 -29.56
N ASN A 354 -9.48 0.41 -30.22
CA ASN A 354 -9.68 0.64 -31.65
C ASN A 354 -9.07 -0.46 -32.53
N GLN A 355 -7.92 -1.02 -32.16
CA GLN A 355 -7.22 -2.02 -32.97
C GLN A 355 -7.69 -3.45 -32.73
N THR A 356 -8.09 -3.78 -31.51
CA THR A 356 -8.52 -5.14 -31.14
C THR A 356 -10.04 -5.31 -31.18
N GLY A 357 -10.79 -4.21 -31.07
CA GLY A 357 -12.24 -4.25 -30.87
C GLY A 357 -12.65 -4.67 -29.45
N GLU A 358 -11.69 -4.84 -28.54
CA GLU A 358 -11.93 -5.28 -27.16
C GLU A 358 -11.89 -4.10 -26.18
N SER A 359 -12.70 -4.16 -25.12
CA SER A 359 -12.57 -3.22 -24.01
C SER A 359 -11.28 -3.52 -23.23
N PRO A 360 -10.36 -2.54 -23.05
CA PRO A 360 -9.10 -2.80 -22.38
C PRO A 360 -9.32 -3.09 -20.90
N ALA A 361 -8.81 -4.23 -20.43
CA ALA A 361 -8.87 -4.59 -19.02
C ALA A 361 -8.26 -3.48 -18.13
N TYR A 362 -8.93 -3.18 -17.01
CA TYR A 362 -8.42 -2.21 -16.03
C TYR A 362 -7.24 -2.80 -15.24
N ALA A 363 -7.34 -4.07 -14.85
CA ALA A 363 -6.37 -4.74 -14.01
C ALA A 363 -6.20 -6.21 -14.40
N GLN A 364 -5.02 -6.77 -14.12
CA GLN A 364 -4.74 -8.20 -14.20
C GLN A 364 -3.76 -8.61 -13.10
N LEU A 365 -3.64 -9.91 -12.84
CA LEU A 365 -2.66 -10.39 -11.86
C LEU A 365 -1.22 -10.20 -12.38
N PRO A 366 -0.33 -9.53 -11.62
CA PRO A 366 1.07 -9.40 -11.98
C PRO A 366 1.80 -10.75 -12.03
N GLN A 367 2.75 -10.86 -12.95
CA GLN A 367 3.61 -12.03 -13.15
C GLN A 367 4.93 -11.86 -12.40
N VAL A 368 4.86 -11.81 -11.07
CA VAL A 368 6.04 -11.68 -10.21
C VAL A 368 6.29 -13.00 -9.48
N THR A 369 7.52 -13.52 -9.58
CA THR A 369 8.00 -14.65 -8.78
C THR A 369 8.43 -14.16 -7.40
N LEU A 370 7.92 -14.80 -6.36
CA LEU A 370 8.23 -14.51 -4.97
C LEU A 370 9.44 -15.33 -4.54
N GLN A 371 10.47 -14.62 -4.10
CA GLN A 371 11.63 -15.20 -3.44
C GLN A 371 11.56 -14.83 -1.96
N SER A 372 11.44 -15.82 -1.10
CA SER A 372 11.53 -15.61 0.35
C SER A 372 12.17 -16.84 0.99
N PRO A 373 13.11 -16.64 1.93
CA PRO A 373 13.63 -17.73 2.76
C PRO A 373 12.55 -18.53 3.51
N LYS A 374 11.38 -17.91 3.73
CA LYS A 374 10.25 -18.50 4.46
C LYS A 374 9.40 -19.43 3.58
N LEU A 375 9.52 -19.35 2.25
CA LEU A 375 8.65 -20.07 1.32
C LEU A 375 9.28 -21.39 0.88
N LYS A 376 8.48 -22.46 0.92
CA LYS A 376 8.83 -23.74 0.30
C LYS A 376 8.48 -23.67 -1.19
N GLY A 377 9.51 -23.58 -2.02
CA GLY A 377 9.42 -23.53 -3.48
C GLY A 377 9.09 -22.14 -4.03
N GLU A 378 9.19 -22.00 -5.35
CA GLU A 378 8.83 -20.77 -6.05
C GLU A 378 7.33 -20.51 -5.93
N ARG A 379 6.97 -19.30 -5.51
CA ARG A 379 5.58 -18.81 -5.45
C ARG A 379 5.44 -17.59 -6.34
N THR A 380 4.21 -17.15 -6.57
CA THR A 380 3.92 -15.97 -7.39
C THR A 380 2.98 -15.01 -6.68
N THR A 381 2.93 -13.75 -7.11
CA THR A 381 1.91 -12.80 -6.64
C THR A 381 0.50 -13.33 -6.88
N ALA A 382 0.27 -14.02 -8.01
CA ALA A 382 -1.01 -14.68 -8.27
C ALA A 382 -1.35 -15.76 -7.22
N TRP A 383 -0.38 -16.54 -6.76
CA TRP A 383 -0.58 -17.49 -5.67
C TRP A 383 -0.95 -16.78 -4.37
N PHE A 384 -0.22 -15.71 -4.03
CA PHE A 384 -0.48 -14.92 -2.83
C PHE A 384 -1.91 -14.35 -2.85
N ALA A 385 -2.26 -13.65 -3.92
CA ALA A 385 -3.56 -13.01 -4.09
C ALA A 385 -4.73 -14.01 -3.98
N ARG A 386 -4.60 -15.19 -4.60
CA ARG A 386 -5.62 -16.27 -4.52
C ARG A 386 -5.70 -16.88 -3.11
N SER A 387 -4.57 -17.00 -2.41
CA SER A 387 -4.52 -17.49 -1.04
C SER A 387 -5.21 -16.53 -0.06
N VAL A 388 -5.01 -15.22 -0.25
CA VAL A 388 -5.72 -14.17 0.50
C VAL A 388 -7.21 -14.17 0.12
N ASP A 389 -7.55 -14.23 -1.17
CA ASP A 389 -8.94 -14.27 -1.61
C ASP A 389 -9.71 -15.45 -1.02
N ALA A 390 -9.10 -16.64 -0.95
CA ALA A 390 -9.73 -17.79 -0.29
C ALA A 390 -10.06 -17.53 1.21
N ARG A 391 -9.21 -16.79 1.94
CA ARG A 391 -9.48 -16.38 3.34
C ARG A 391 -10.56 -15.31 3.40
N PHE A 392 -10.51 -14.34 2.48
CA PHE A 392 -11.51 -13.30 2.32
C PHE A 392 -12.90 -13.91 2.08
N GLN A 393 -13.03 -14.86 1.15
CA GLN A 393 -14.29 -15.56 0.87
C GLN A 393 -14.81 -16.34 2.08
N LYS A 394 -13.92 -16.98 2.85
CA LYS A 394 -14.30 -17.65 4.11
C LYS A 394 -14.82 -16.65 5.15
N CYS A 395 -14.17 -15.50 5.29
CA CYS A 395 -14.63 -14.42 6.16
C CYS A 395 -16.01 -13.91 5.73
N GLN A 396 -16.19 -13.62 4.44
CA GLN A 396 -17.50 -13.22 3.90
C GLN A 396 -18.57 -14.30 4.11
N GLY A 397 -18.19 -15.58 4.02
CA GLY A 397 -19.08 -16.71 4.34
C GLY A 397 -19.56 -16.69 5.80
N ARG A 398 -18.67 -16.40 6.75
CA ARG A 398 -19.04 -16.22 8.16
C ARG A 398 -19.98 -15.04 8.36
N TYR A 399 -19.76 -13.93 7.65
CA TYR A 399 -20.66 -12.78 7.69
C TYR A 399 -22.05 -13.12 7.15
N ARG A 400 -22.15 -13.80 6.00
CA ARG A 400 -23.44 -14.26 5.44
C ARG A 400 -24.18 -15.20 6.39
N ALA A 401 -23.47 -16.06 7.11
CA ALA A 401 -24.06 -16.93 8.11
C ALA A 401 -24.60 -16.14 9.32
N LEU A 402 -23.86 -15.11 9.76
CA LEU A 402 -24.23 -14.24 10.87
C LEU A 402 -25.49 -13.41 10.58
N THR A 403 -25.66 -12.95 9.33
CA THR A 403 -26.78 -12.09 8.93
C THR A 403 -27.97 -12.85 8.34
N LYS A 404 -27.89 -14.19 8.27
CA LYS A 404 -29.00 -15.00 7.76
C LYS A 404 -30.21 -14.87 8.70
N PRO A 405 -31.40 -14.52 8.19
CA PRO A 405 -32.61 -14.47 9.00
C PRO A 405 -32.90 -15.84 9.64
N PRO A 406 -33.48 -15.88 10.86
CA PRO A 406 -33.96 -17.13 11.43
C PRO A 406 -34.98 -17.77 10.49
N ALA A 407 -34.91 -19.09 10.34
CA ALA A 407 -35.85 -19.81 9.49
C ALA A 407 -37.28 -19.57 9.98
N THR A 408 -38.18 -19.15 9.09
CA THR A 408 -39.61 -19.02 9.41
C THR A 408 -40.13 -20.37 9.89
N PRO A 409 -40.76 -20.47 11.07
CA PRO A 409 -41.34 -21.72 11.52
C PRO A 409 -42.37 -22.18 10.48
N ARG A 410 -42.22 -23.41 9.97
CA ARG A 410 -43.21 -24.00 9.07
C ARG A 410 -44.52 -24.08 9.83
N ASN A 411 -45.49 -23.28 9.41
CA ASN A 411 -46.83 -23.29 9.96
C ASN A 411 -47.51 -24.60 9.54
N THR A 412 -47.38 -25.66 10.35
CA THR A 412 -48.10 -26.92 10.17
C THR A 412 -49.54 -26.76 10.67
N ALA A 413 -50.28 -25.82 10.08
CA ALA A 413 -51.73 -25.81 10.19
C ALA A 413 -52.26 -26.78 9.14
N ARG A 414 -52.50 -28.03 9.55
CA ARG A 414 -53.28 -29.00 8.77
C ARG A 414 -54.71 -28.45 8.68
N PRO A 415 -55.29 -28.22 7.48
CA PRO A 415 -56.73 -27.98 7.40
C PRO A 415 -57.45 -29.25 7.86
N LYS A 416 -58.43 -29.08 8.76
CA LYS A 416 -59.33 -30.14 9.21
C LYS A 416 -60.39 -30.43 8.16
#